data_AF-A0A8S9QJT7-F1
#
_entry.id   AF-A0A8S9QJT7-F1
#
_cell.length_a   1.000
_cell.length_b   1.000
_cell.length_c   1.000
_cell.angle_alpha   90.00
_cell.angle_beta   90.00
_cell.angle_gamma   90.00
#
_symmetry.space_group_name_H-M   'P 1'
#
loop_
_entity.id
_entity.type
_entity.pdbx_description
1 polymer ?
#
loop_
_entity_poly.entity_id
_entity_poly.type
_entity_poly.pdbx_seq_one_letter_code
_entity_poly.pdbx_strand_id
1 'polypeptide(L)'
;MPRIAASQVGRKIESVVLPLELLQQLKSSDFTDQQEYDAWLKRSLKVLEAGLLFHPRVPLDKTSSSQRLRQIIHGALDRPLETGRNNEQMQSLRSAVMSLATRSDGSFSDSCHWADGSPLNLRLYEMLLEACFDSNDATSMVEEVDDLMEHIKKTWVILGINQMLHNLCFTWLLFSRYVVTGQAEMDLLYACESQLAEVAKDAKTTKDPEYSQVLSATLSAILGWAEKRLLAYHDTFDRSNVGTMEGIVSLGVSAARILVEDISNEYRRRRKGEVDVARTRIETYIRSSLRTAFAQASVGIVSLYLTFLSTILSTYI
;
A
#
# COMPACT_ATOMS: atom_id res chain seq x y z
N MET A 1 -25.90 9.22 -10.78
CA MET A 1 -25.34 8.76 -12.08
C MET A 1 -25.20 9.96 -13.01
N PRO A 2 -24.06 10.66 -13.05
CA PRO A 2 -23.84 11.73 -14.00
C PRO A 2 -23.58 11.13 -15.39
N ARG A 3 -24.31 11.64 -16.40
CA ARG A 3 -24.09 11.31 -17.81
C ARG A 3 -22.77 11.93 -18.28
N ILE A 4 -21.74 11.11 -18.46
CA ILE A 4 -20.51 11.51 -19.15
C ILE A 4 -20.89 11.82 -20.60
N ALA A 5 -20.80 13.09 -20.98
CA ALA A 5 -21.11 13.55 -22.33
C ALA A 5 -20.14 12.91 -23.35
N ALA A 6 -20.72 12.32 -24.39
CA ALA A 6 -20.07 11.59 -25.47
C ALA A 6 -19.18 12.44 -26.41
N SER A 7 -18.63 13.57 -25.95
CA SER A 7 -17.89 14.53 -26.78
C SER A 7 -16.35 14.43 -26.65
N GLN A 8 -15.81 13.38 -26.03
CA GLN A 8 -14.36 13.17 -25.85
C GLN A 8 -13.85 11.89 -26.54
N VAL A 9 -14.66 11.25 -27.38
CA VAL A 9 -14.29 10.05 -28.15
C VAL A 9 -13.29 10.43 -29.25
N GLY A 10 -12.01 10.53 -28.88
CA GLY A 10 -10.94 10.84 -29.82
C GLY A 10 -9.62 11.30 -29.21
N ARG A 11 -9.58 11.72 -27.93
CA ARG A 11 -8.29 11.89 -27.24
C ARG A 11 -7.74 10.51 -26.89
N LYS A 12 -6.54 10.20 -27.37
CA LYS A 12 -5.79 9.03 -26.90
C LYS A 12 -5.75 9.09 -25.37
N ILE A 13 -6.29 8.06 -24.72
CA ILE A 13 -6.29 7.89 -23.26
C ILE A 13 -4.87 8.07 -22.69
N GLU A 14 -3.85 7.78 -23.52
CA GLU A 14 -2.41 8.01 -23.31
C GLU A 14 -1.99 9.47 -23.06
N SER A 15 -2.91 10.45 -23.13
CA SER A 15 -2.63 11.89 -22.94
C SER A 15 -3.43 12.54 -21.81
N VAL A 16 -4.14 11.75 -21.00
CA VAL A 16 -5.08 12.25 -20.00
C VAL A 16 -4.42 12.41 -18.63
N VAL A 17 -4.44 13.63 -18.10
CA VAL A 17 -4.14 13.90 -16.69
C VAL A 17 -5.45 13.93 -15.91
N LEU A 18 -5.79 12.83 -15.24
CA LEU A 18 -7.12 12.62 -14.65
C LEU A 18 -7.58 13.77 -13.73
N PRO A 19 -6.80 14.23 -12.72
CA PRO A 19 -7.26 15.31 -11.85
C PRO A 19 -7.49 16.61 -12.62
N LEU A 20 -6.69 16.89 -13.66
CA LEU A 20 -6.84 18.09 -14.47
C LEU A 20 -8.14 18.06 -15.29
N GLU A 21 -8.51 16.90 -15.85
CA GLU A 21 -9.77 16.76 -16.58
C GLU A 21 -10.97 16.83 -15.62
N LEU A 22 -10.88 16.24 -14.42
CA LEU A 22 -11.92 16.38 -13.39
C LEU A 22 -12.12 17.84 -12.96
N LEU A 23 -11.01 18.58 -12.75
CA LEU A 23 -11.03 20.02 -12.44
C LEU A 23 -11.76 20.85 -13.51
N GLN A 24 -11.72 20.43 -14.77
CA GLN A 24 -12.38 21.15 -15.88
C GLN A 24 -13.84 20.76 -16.10
N GLN A 25 -14.24 19.56 -15.66
CA GLN A 25 -15.56 19.01 -15.91
C GLN A 25 -16.53 19.26 -14.76
N LEU A 26 -16.05 19.18 -13.52
CA LEU A 26 -16.88 19.37 -12.33
C LEU A 26 -16.95 20.85 -11.94
N LYS A 27 -18.16 21.29 -11.60
CA LYS A 27 -18.48 22.67 -11.20
C LYS A 27 -18.91 22.69 -9.74
N SER A 28 -18.90 23.86 -9.11
CA SER A 28 -19.38 24.00 -7.72
C SER A 28 -20.83 23.54 -7.53
N SER A 29 -21.67 23.62 -8.58
CA SER A 29 -23.04 23.12 -8.58
C SER A 29 -23.19 21.60 -8.47
N ASP A 30 -22.10 20.85 -8.70
CA ASP A 30 -22.11 19.38 -8.63
C ASP A 30 -21.86 18.87 -7.19
N PHE A 31 -21.67 19.79 -6.23
CA PHE A 31 -21.35 19.49 -4.83
C PHE A 31 -22.45 19.99 -3.90
N THR A 32 -22.47 19.45 -2.68
CA THR A 32 -23.50 19.77 -1.68
C THR A 32 -23.39 21.23 -1.24
N ASP A 33 -22.15 21.70 -1.06
CA ASP A 33 -21.84 23.06 -0.67
C ASP A 33 -20.47 23.52 -1.19
N GLN A 34 -20.20 24.82 -1.01
CA GLN A 34 -18.95 25.44 -1.47
C GLN A 34 -17.72 24.91 -0.71
N GLN A 35 -17.87 24.51 0.56
CA GLN A 35 -16.77 24.01 1.37
C GLN A 35 -16.30 22.63 0.85
N GLU A 36 -17.24 21.76 0.48
CA GLU A 36 -16.97 20.47 -0.13
C GLU A 36 -16.25 20.63 -1.47
N TYR A 37 -16.73 21.55 -2.31
CA TYR A 37 -16.09 21.88 -3.59
C TYR A 37 -14.67 22.40 -3.38
N ASP A 38 -14.45 23.35 -2.46
CA ASP A 38 -13.12 23.90 -2.18
C ASP A 38 -12.17 22.83 -1.63
N ALA A 39 -12.67 21.93 -0.78
CA ALA A 39 -11.89 20.80 -0.26
C ALA A 39 -11.54 19.79 -1.37
N TRP A 40 -12.46 19.50 -2.27
CA TRP A 40 -12.21 18.66 -3.45
C TRP A 40 -11.20 19.30 -4.41
N LEU A 41 -11.30 20.61 -4.66
CA LEU A 41 -10.38 21.38 -5.50
C LEU A 41 -8.96 21.30 -4.94
N LYS A 42 -8.80 21.56 -3.64
CA LYS A 42 -7.52 21.47 -2.93
C LYS A 42 -6.93 20.07 -2.99
N ARG A 43 -7.74 19.02 -2.77
CA ARG A 43 -7.31 17.62 -2.91
C ARG A 43 -6.83 17.31 -4.33
N SER A 44 -7.57 17.75 -5.35
CA SER A 44 -7.22 17.53 -6.76
C SER A 44 -5.90 18.20 -7.13
N LEU A 45 -5.65 19.42 -6.64
CA LEU A 45 -4.36 20.11 -6.79
C LEU A 45 -3.23 19.40 -6.05
N LYS A 46 -3.47 18.86 -4.85
CA LYS A 46 -2.48 18.08 -4.09
C LYS A 46 -2.13 16.77 -4.77
N VAL A 47 -3.09 16.12 -5.41
CA VAL A 47 -2.83 14.95 -6.24
C VAL A 47 -1.89 15.34 -7.39
N LEU A 48 -2.20 16.42 -8.14
CA LEU A 48 -1.31 16.93 -9.19
C LEU A 48 0.10 17.24 -8.68
N GLU A 49 0.20 17.87 -7.49
CA GLU A 49 1.47 18.13 -6.82
C GLU A 49 2.27 16.85 -6.56
N ALA A 50 1.62 15.83 -5.99
CA ALA A 50 2.23 14.56 -5.67
C ALA A 50 2.79 13.88 -6.93
N GLY A 51 2.01 13.81 -8.00
CA GLY A 51 2.41 13.06 -9.20
C GLY A 51 3.40 13.77 -10.09
N LEU A 52 3.31 15.11 -10.19
CA LEU A 52 4.14 15.87 -11.12
C LEU A 52 5.36 16.50 -10.47
N LEU A 53 5.37 16.69 -9.14
CA LEU A 53 6.46 17.39 -8.44
C LEU A 53 7.20 16.54 -7.41
N PHE A 54 6.50 15.70 -6.65
CA PHE A 54 7.12 14.90 -5.58
C PHE A 54 7.57 13.51 -6.04
N HIS A 55 6.73 12.85 -6.85
CA HIS A 55 6.97 11.49 -7.33
C HIS A 55 6.89 11.39 -8.86
N PRO A 56 7.59 12.26 -9.61
CA PRO A 56 7.58 12.17 -11.06
C PRO A 56 8.41 10.96 -11.51
N ARG A 57 7.90 10.21 -12.49
CA ARG A 57 8.67 9.14 -13.14
C ARG A 57 9.89 9.69 -13.86
N VAL A 58 9.72 10.80 -14.57
CA VAL A 58 10.82 11.52 -15.25
C VAL A 58 11.35 12.61 -14.29
N PRO A 59 12.61 12.55 -13.83
CA PRO A 59 13.17 13.50 -12.86
C PRO A 59 12.99 14.95 -13.29
N LEU A 60 12.69 15.87 -12.38
CA LEU A 60 12.45 17.28 -12.74
C LEU A 60 13.70 17.98 -13.28
N ASP A 61 13.57 18.60 -14.44
CA ASP A 61 14.51 19.63 -14.90
C ASP A 61 14.20 20.97 -14.21
N LYS A 62 15.15 21.92 -14.27
CA LYS A 62 14.94 23.33 -13.85
C LYS A 62 13.99 24.07 -14.82
N THR A 63 12.79 23.55 -14.99
CA THR A 63 11.75 24.10 -15.88
C THR A 63 10.92 25.15 -15.16
N SER A 64 10.56 26.20 -15.90
CA SER A 64 9.61 27.21 -15.45
C SER A 64 8.23 26.63 -15.12
N SER A 65 7.83 25.52 -15.77
CA SER A 65 6.55 24.83 -15.53
C SER A 65 6.44 24.27 -14.11
N SER A 66 7.52 23.71 -13.55
CA SER A 66 7.52 23.18 -12.18
C SER A 66 7.33 24.29 -11.13
N GLN A 67 7.99 25.43 -11.31
CA GLN A 67 7.84 26.59 -10.45
C GLN A 67 6.45 27.21 -10.58
N ARG A 68 5.95 27.32 -11.81
CA ARG A 68 4.60 27.81 -12.09
C ARG A 68 3.52 26.95 -11.42
N LEU A 69 3.64 25.62 -11.50
CA LEU A 69 2.70 24.72 -10.84
C LEU A 69 2.70 24.93 -9.31
N ARG A 70 3.89 25.03 -8.69
CA ARG A 70 4.00 25.34 -7.23
C ARG A 70 3.33 26.66 -6.87
N GLN A 71 3.54 27.71 -7.67
CA GLN A 71 2.94 29.02 -7.43
C GLN A 71 1.42 28.98 -7.52
N ILE A 72 0.86 28.28 -8.52
CA ILE A 72 -0.59 28.12 -8.66
C ILE A 72 -1.17 27.35 -7.47
N ILE A 73 -0.54 26.25 -7.07
CA ILE A 73 -1.00 25.43 -5.94
C ILE A 73 -0.93 26.22 -4.64
N HIS A 74 0.15 26.98 -4.41
CA HIS A 74 0.30 27.81 -3.23
C HIS A 74 -0.74 28.93 -3.19
N GLY A 75 -0.95 29.62 -4.32
CA GLY A 75 -1.99 30.66 -4.43
C GLY A 75 -3.41 30.12 -4.21
N ALA A 76 -3.66 28.86 -4.60
CA ALA A 76 -4.95 28.18 -4.38
C ALA A 76 -5.22 27.85 -2.90
N LEU A 77 -4.21 27.91 -2.02
CA LEU A 77 -4.41 27.77 -0.57
C LEU A 77 -5.08 29.01 0.02
N ASP A 78 -4.70 30.19 -0.48
CA ASP A 78 -5.20 31.48 0.00
C ASP A 78 -6.52 31.87 -0.66
N ARG A 79 -6.66 31.67 -1.98
CA ARG A 79 -7.88 31.96 -2.73
C ARG A 79 -8.25 30.77 -3.64
N PRO A 80 -9.48 30.24 -3.57
CA PRO A 80 -9.90 29.13 -4.43
C PRO A 80 -9.70 29.43 -5.91
N LEU A 81 -9.20 28.45 -6.66
CA LEU A 81 -8.97 28.56 -8.10
C LEU A 81 -10.31 28.53 -8.84
N GLU A 82 -10.54 29.51 -9.71
CA GLU A 82 -11.72 29.54 -10.56
C GLU A 82 -11.55 28.56 -11.74
N THR A 83 -12.32 27.46 -11.76
CA THR A 83 -12.16 26.37 -12.74
C THR A 83 -12.81 26.64 -14.11
N GLY A 84 -13.26 27.87 -14.36
CA GLY A 84 -13.87 28.25 -15.64
C GLY A 84 -12.91 28.00 -16.81
N ARG A 85 -13.40 27.36 -17.88
CA ARG A 85 -12.59 26.94 -19.05
C ARG A 85 -11.83 28.09 -19.74
N ASN A 86 -12.32 29.33 -19.61
CA ASN A 86 -11.71 30.54 -20.18
C ASN A 86 -10.95 31.37 -19.14
N ASN A 87 -10.80 30.89 -17.90
CA ASN A 87 -10.06 31.57 -16.86
C ASN A 87 -8.54 31.43 -17.10
N GLU A 88 -7.80 32.54 -17.01
CA GLU A 88 -6.35 32.56 -17.24
C GLU A 88 -5.58 31.67 -16.28
N GLN A 89 -6.01 31.56 -15.02
CA GLN A 89 -5.38 30.68 -14.02
C GLN A 89 -5.56 29.21 -14.39
N MET A 90 -6.73 28.82 -14.88
CA MET A 90 -7.01 27.46 -15.33
C MET A 90 -6.22 27.12 -16.62
N GLN A 91 -6.08 28.06 -17.55
CA GLN A 91 -5.22 27.87 -18.73
C GLN A 91 -3.74 27.75 -18.34
N SER A 92 -3.28 28.58 -17.41
CA SER A 92 -1.93 28.53 -16.85
C SER A 92 -1.65 27.19 -16.16
N LEU A 93 -2.60 26.70 -15.35
CA LEU A 93 -2.55 25.38 -14.71
C LEU A 93 -2.47 24.27 -15.76
N ARG A 94 -3.37 24.27 -16.73
CA ARG A 94 -3.38 23.28 -17.82
C ARG A 94 -2.06 23.25 -18.57
N SER A 95 -1.50 24.41 -18.93
CA SER A 95 -0.21 24.51 -19.61
C SER A 95 0.93 23.94 -18.77
N ALA A 96 1.01 24.31 -17.48
CA ALA A 96 2.05 23.81 -16.58
C ALA A 96 1.95 22.29 -16.37
N VAL A 97 0.74 21.78 -16.12
CA VAL A 97 0.47 20.36 -15.89
C VAL A 97 0.80 19.53 -17.13
N MET A 98 0.30 19.92 -18.30
CA MET A 98 0.58 19.18 -19.53
C MET A 98 2.07 19.19 -19.86
N SER A 99 2.75 20.33 -19.70
CA SER A 99 4.21 20.44 -19.90
C SER A 99 5.01 19.53 -18.98
N LEU A 100 4.52 19.24 -17.77
CA LEU A 100 5.18 18.34 -16.81
C LEU A 100 4.83 16.87 -17.07
N ALA A 101 3.58 16.60 -17.47
CA ALA A 101 3.10 15.25 -17.71
C ALA A 101 3.61 14.66 -19.03
N THR A 102 3.81 15.45 -20.08
CA THR A 102 4.27 14.95 -21.40
C THR A 102 5.78 15.09 -21.60
N ARG A 103 6.56 14.99 -20.53
CA ARG A 103 8.03 15.11 -20.62
C ARG A 103 8.61 13.83 -21.20
N SER A 104 9.44 13.95 -22.22
CA SER A 104 10.12 12.79 -22.80
C SER A 104 11.01 12.11 -21.75
N ASP A 105 10.88 10.79 -21.64
CA ASP A 105 11.75 9.91 -20.88
C ASP A 105 12.99 9.46 -21.68
N GLY A 106 13.22 10.06 -22.86
CA GLY A 106 14.25 9.65 -23.82
C GLY A 106 13.77 8.61 -24.84
N SER A 107 12.53 8.13 -24.73
CA SER A 107 11.89 7.32 -25.76
C SER A 107 11.23 8.18 -26.85
N PHE A 108 11.00 7.60 -28.02
CA PHE A 108 10.28 8.23 -29.13
C PHE A 108 8.75 8.27 -28.94
N SER A 109 8.26 7.94 -27.74
CA SER A 109 6.83 7.90 -27.43
C SER A 109 6.39 9.20 -26.77
N ASP A 110 5.39 9.88 -27.34
CA ASP A 110 4.68 11.00 -26.71
C ASP A 110 3.70 10.48 -25.64
N SER A 111 4.25 9.83 -24.60
CA SER A 111 3.47 9.27 -23.50
C SER A 111 3.23 10.31 -22.39
N CYS A 112 2.02 10.30 -21.80
CA CYS A 112 1.73 11.08 -20.61
C CYS A 112 2.19 10.33 -19.34
N HIS A 113 3.20 10.87 -18.66
CA HIS A 113 3.74 10.41 -17.38
C HIS A 113 3.05 11.11 -16.21
N TRP A 114 1.74 10.91 -16.12
CA TRP A 114 0.95 11.38 -14.98
C TRP A 114 0.67 10.20 -14.05
N ALA A 115 1.16 10.34 -12.81
CA ALA A 115 0.94 9.40 -11.72
C ALA A 115 1.34 7.95 -12.02
N ASP A 116 2.33 7.74 -12.90
CA ASP A 116 3.02 6.48 -13.15
C ASP A 116 4.37 6.38 -12.41
N GLY A 117 4.68 7.37 -11.55
CA GLY A 117 5.86 7.35 -10.67
C GLY A 117 5.55 6.84 -9.26
N SER A 118 6.49 6.06 -8.70
CA SER A 118 6.41 5.50 -7.36
C SER A 118 6.84 6.49 -6.26
N PRO A 119 6.17 6.47 -5.09
CA PRO A 119 5.15 5.51 -4.64
C PRO A 119 3.71 5.97 -4.91
N LEU A 120 3.48 7.08 -5.62
CA LEU A 120 2.12 7.60 -5.82
C LEU A 120 1.25 6.64 -6.62
N ASN A 121 1.76 6.08 -7.71
CA ASN A 121 1.04 5.13 -8.54
C ASN A 121 0.49 3.94 -7.75
N LEU A 122 1.33 3.34 -6.88
CA LEU A 122 0.97 2.24 -6.01
C LEU A 122 -0.10 2.65 -5.01
N ARG A 123 0.01 3.85 -4.43
CA ARG A 123 -1.00 4.35 -3.49
C ARG A 123 -2.36 4.59 -4.15
N LEU A 124 -2.37 5.16 -5.37
CA LEU A 124 -3.60 5.30 -6.15
C LEU A 124 -4.21 3.94 -6.49
N TYR A 125 -3.36 2.98 -6.84
CA TYR A 125 -3.79 1.62 -7.16
C TYR A 125 -4.38 0.89 -5.93
N GLU A 126 -3.75 1.02 -4.76
CA GLU A 126 -4.26 0.49 -3.49
C GLU A 126 -5.66 1.05 -3.17
N MET A 127 -5.87 2.36 -3.34
CA MET A 127 -7.20 2.97 -3.15
C MET A 127 -8.26 2.46 -4.13
N LEU A 128 -7.87 2.09 -5.36
CA LEU A 128 -8.79 1.44 -6.31
C LEU A 128 -9.13 0.03 -5.85
N LEU A 129 -8.14 -0.75 -5.41
CA LEU A 129 -8.35 -2.11 -4.90
C LEU A 129 -9.19 -2.11 -3.62
N GLU A 130 -9.13 -1.07 -2.79
CA GLU A 130 -9.99 -0.93 -1.61
C GLU A 130 -11.49 -0.96 -1.97
N ALA A 131 -11.87 -0.56 -3.19
CA ALA A 131 -13.25 -0.61 -3.66
C ALA A 131 -13.79 -2.05 -3.86
N CYS A 132 -12.92 -3.06 -3.88
CA CYS A 132 -13.32 -4.47 -3.93
C CYS A 132 -13.94 -4.98 -2.62
N PHE A 133 -13.88 -4.19 -1.54
CA PHE A 133 -14.41 -4.56 -0.23
C PHE A 133 -15.70 -3.77 0.07
N ASP A 134 -16.63 -4.40 0.80
CA ASP A 134 -17.87 -3.74 1.20
C ASP A 134 -17.57 -2.59 2.19
N SER A 135 -18.23 -1.45 1.97
CA SER A 135 -18.14 -0.28 2.84
C SER A 135 -18.72 -0.50 4.25
N ASN A 136 -19.67 -1.42 4.40
CA ASN A 136 -20.33 -1.78 5.66
C ASN A 136 -19.64 -2.95 6.35
N ASP A 137 -19.03 -3.84 5.57
CA ASP A 137 -18.24 -4.97 6.07
C ASP A 137 -16.85 -4.98 5.40
N ALA A 138 -15.89 -4.41 6.12
CA ALA A 138 -14.50 -4.29 5.66
C ALA A 138 -13.79 -5.64 5.43
N THR A 139 -14.38 -6.76 5.84
CA THR A 139 -13.82 -8.09 5.65
C THR A 139 -14.34 -8.82 4.42
N SER A 140 -15.53 -8.42 3.96
CA SER A 140 -16.22 -9.07 2.85
C SER A 140 -15.94 -8.34 1.54
N MET A 141 -15.73 -9.11 0.47
CA MET A 141 -15.63 -8.54 -0.86
C MET A 141 -17.04 -8.26 -1.43
N VAL A 142 -17.12 -7.32 -2.36
CA VAL A 142 -18.37 -7.04 -3.10
C VAL A 142 -18.73 -8.24 -3.99
N GLU A 143 -20.03 -8.45 -4.25
CA GLU A 143 -20.52 -9.58 -5.04
C GLU A 143 -19.91 -9.60 -6.46
N GLU A 144 -19.75 -8.44 -7.08
CA GLU A 144 -19.20 -8.28 -8.43
C GLU A 144 -17.69 -7.95 -8.44
N VAL A 145 -16.93 -8.55 -7.52
CA VAL A 145 -15.49 -8.28 -7.38
C VAL A 145 -14.71 -8.53 -8.67
N ASP A 146 -15.05 -9.57 -9.43
CA ASP A 146 -14.36 -9.93 -10.68
C ASP A 146 -14.59 -8.86 -11.76
N ASP A 147 -15.83 -8.38 -11.91
CA ASP A 147 -16.16 -7.32 -12.83
C ASP A 147 -15.46 -6.01 -12.43
N LEU A 148 -15.49 -5.67 -11.14
CA LEU A 148 -14.80 -4.49 -10.63
C LEU A 148 -13.28 -4.59 -10.85
N MET A 149 -12.71 -5.77 -10.62
CA MET A 149 -11.29 -6.04 -10.86
C MET A 149 -10.93 -5.84 -12.34
N GLU A 150 -11.78 -6.29 -13.28
CA GLU A 150 -11.56 -6.03 -14.71
C GLU A 150 -11.56 -4.53 -15.02
N HIS A 151 -12.43 -3.74 -14.37
CA HIS A 151 -12.43 -2.28 -14.51
C HIS A 151 -11.18 -1.64 -13.92
N ILE A 152 -10.73 -2.09 -12.75
CA ILE A 152 -9.50 -1.62 -12.12
C ILE A 152 -8.29 -1.93 -13.01
N LYS A 153 -8.23 -3.10 -13.64
CA LYS A 153 -7.14 -3.48 -14.55
C LYS A 153 -7.02 -2.56 -15.77
N LYS A 154 -8.11 -1.90 -16.19
CA LYS A 154 -8.07 -0.89 -17.28
C LYS A 154 -7.24 0.35 -16.89
N THR A 155 -6.98 0.59 -15.61
CA THR A 155 -6.13 1.72 -15.15
C THR A 155 -4.64 1.41 -15.18
N TRP A 156 -4.24 0.14 -15.41
CA TRP A 156 -2.85 -0.30 -15.32
C TRP A 156 -1.90 0.50 -16.21
N VAL A 157 -2.29 0.76 -17.45
CA VAL A 157 -1.48 1.55 -18.39
C VAL A 157 -1.26 2.98 -17.89
N ILE A 158 -2.25 3.58 -17.22
CA ILE A 158 -2.18 4.95 -16.70
C ILE A 158 -1.28 5.00 -15.45
N LEU A 159 -1.36 3.98 -14.60
CA LEU A 159 -0.63 3.93 -13.32
C LEU A 159 0.73 3.22 -13.44
N GLY A 160 1.11 2.73 -14.62
CA GLY A 160 2.33 1.93 -14.78
C GLY A 160 2.29 0.60 -14.01
N ILE A 161 1.11 0.04 -13.77
CA ILE A 161 0.93 -1.21 -13.02
C ILE A 161 1.00 -2.39 -14.00
N ASN A 162 1.64 -3.46 -13.57
CA ASN A 162 1.63 -4.75 -14.25
C ASN A 162 1.08 -5.84 -13.32
N GLN A 163 0.92 -7.06 -13.85
CA GLN A 163 0.40 -8.19 -13.07
C GLN A 163 1.21 -8.45 -11.78
N MET A 164 2.54 -8.29 -11.83
CA MET A 164 3.42 -8.58 -10.70
C MET A 164 3.22 -7.56 -9.57
N LEU A 165 3.18 -6.26 -9.92
CA LEU A 165 2.87 -5.19 -8.97
C LEU A 165 1.45 -5.31 -8.43
N HIS A 166 0.49 -5.76 -9.25
CA HIS A 166 -0.85 -6.07 -8.79
C HIS A 166 -0.85 -7.18 -7.72
N ASN A 167 -0.18 -8.30 -7.98
CA ASN A 167 -0.08 -9.41 -7.02
C ASN A 167 0.49 -8.92 -5.68
N LEU A 168 1.51 -8.07 -5.70
CA LEU A 168 2.07 -7.44 -4.51
C LEU A 168 1.08 -6.53 -3.78
N CYS A 169 0.47 -5.58 -4.50
CA CYS A 169 -0.49 -4.63 -3.91
C CYS A 169 -1.70 -5.37 -3.33
N PHE A 170 -2.18 -6.41 -4.01
CA PHE A 170 -3.33 -7.19 -3.56
C PHE A 170 -2.98 -8.06 -2.35
N THR A 171 -1.78 -8.68 -2.33
CA THR A 171 -1.25 -9.35 -1.13
C THR A 171 -1.20 -8.40 0.07
N TRP A 172 -0.65 -7.20 -0.13
CA TRP A 172 -0.60 -6.17 0.90
C TRP A 172 -2.00 -5.77 1.38
N LEU A 173 -2.95 -5.56 0.47
CA LEU A 173 -4.31 -5.18 0.82
C LEU A 173 -5.02 -6.26 1.64
N LEU A 174 -4.96 -7.52 1.22
CA LEU A 174 -5.55 -8.65 1.96
C LEU A 174 -4.96 -8.75 3.37
N PHE A 175 -3.63 -8.65 3.48
CA PHE A 175 -2.94 -8.62 4.76
C PHE A 175 -3.37 -7.44 5.63
N SER A 176 -3.36 -6.23 5.07
CA SER A 176 -3.74 -4.99 5.76
C SER A 176 -5.18 -5.07 6.28
N ARG A 177 -6.11 -5.58 5.47
CA ARG A 177 -7.50 -5.81 5.87
C ARG A 177 -7.59 -6.79 7.04
N TYR A 178 -6.95 -7.95 6.94
CA TYR A 178 -6.90 -8.93 8.03
C TYR A 178 -6.38 -8.32 9.34
N VAL A 179 -5.35 -7.48 9.28
CA VAL A 179 -4.79 -6.82 10.47
C VAL A 179 -5.73 -5.76 11.03
N VAL A 180 -6.28 -4.88 10.18
CA VAL A 180 -7.14 -3.76 10.58
C VAL A 180 -8.47 -4.25 11.14
N THR A 181 -9.00 -5.37 10.64
CA THR A 181 -10.25 -5.99 11.12
C THR A 181 -10.05 -6.85 12.37
N GLY A 182 -8.88 -6.76 13.00
CA GLY A 182 -8.62 -7.41 14.28
C GLY A 182 -8.36 -8.92 14.16
N GLN A 183 -7.96 -9.40 12.99
CA GLN A 183 -7.69 -10.82 12.72
C GLN A 183 -8.94 -11.70 12.81
N ALA A 184 -10.13 -11.12 12.57
CA ALA A 184 -11.40 -11.81 12.69
C ALA A 184 -11.59 -12.87 11.59
N GLU A 185 -11.25 -12.54 10.35
CA GLU A 185 -11.53 -13.39 9.19
C GLU A 185 -10.28 -14.11 8.68
N MET A 186 -10.19 -15.40 8.97
CA MET A 186 -9.09 -16.25 8.52
C MET A 186 -9.03 -16.42 7.00
N ASP A 187 -10.17 -16.28 6.32
CA ASP A 187 -10.24 -16.36 4.85
C ASP A 187 -9.40 -15.27 4.19
N LEU A 188 -9.30 -14.07 4.79
CA LEU A 188 -8.41 -13.01 4.31
C LEU A 188 -6.94 -13.41 4.43
N LEU A 189 -6.58 -14.10 5.51
CA LEU A 189 -5.22 -14.59 5.73
C LEU A 189 -4.87 -15.71 4.73
N TYR A 190 -5.79 -16.65 4.49
CA TYR A 190 -5.60 -17.71 3.51
C TYR A 190 -5.54 -17.17 2.08
N ALA A 191 -6.38 -16.18 1.74
CA ALA A 191 -6.32 -15.49 0.46
C ALA A 191 -4.97 -14.76 0.30
N CYS A 192 -4.50 -14.07 1.36
CA CYS A 192 -3.19 -13.44 1.38
C CYS A 192 -2.07 -14.46 1.15
N GLU A 193 -2.12 -15.62 1.81
CA GLU A 193 -1.14 -16.69 1.65
C GLU A 193 -1.16 -17.26 0.22
N SER A 194 -2.34 -17.45 -0.36
CA SER A 194 -2.48 -17.88 -1.76
C SER A 194 -1.88 -16.86 -2.72
N GLN A 195 -2.10 -15.56 -2.49
CA GLN A 195 -1.51 -14.50 -3.32
C GLN A 195 0.00 -14.42 -3.15
N LEU A 196 0.51 -14.68 -1.95
CA LEU A 196 1.93 -14.72 -1.66
C LEU A 196 2.66 -15.83 -2.45
N ALA A 197 1.97 -16.91 -2.80
CA ALA A 197 2.50 -17.96 -3.68
C ALA A 197 2.72 -17.45 -5.12
N GLU A 198 1.86 -16.57 -5.64
CA GLU A 198 2.07 -15.92 -6.93
C GLU A 198 3.22 -14.90 -6.85
N VAL A 199 3.27 -14.11 -5.78
CA VAL A 199 4.41 -13.20 -5.51
C VAL A 199 5.75 -13.96 -5.45
N ALA A 200 5.78 -15.17 -4.89
CA ALA A 200 6.97 -16.01 -4.85
C ALA A 200 7.44 -16.45 -6.24
N LYS A 201 6.51 -16.68 -7.18
CA LYS A 201 6.85 -16.99 -8.59
C LYS A 201 7.37 -15.73 -9.29
N ASP A 202 6.70 -14.60 -9.07
CA ASP A 202 7.04 -13.31 -9.64
C ASP A 202 8.46 -12.87 -9.25
N ALA A 203 8.81 -12.95 -7.96
CA ALA A 203 10.12 -12.60 -7.43
C ALA A 203 11.28 -13.39 -8.06
N LYS A 204 11.02 -14.59 -8.60
CA LYS A 204 12.05 -15.42 -9.28
C LYS A 204 12.31 -15.00 -10.71
N THR A 205 11.36 -14.29 -11.33
CA THR A 205 11.38 -14.03 -12.77
C THR A 205 11.73 -12.58 -13.09
N THR A 206 11.29 -11.64 -12.26
CA THR A 206 11.56 -10.21 -12.47
C THR A 206 12.98 -9.82 -12.08
N LYS A 207 13.46 -8.77 -12.74
CA LYS A 207 14.71 -8.07 -12.42
C LYS A 207 14.48 -6.56 -12.30
N ASP A 208 13.21 -6.15 -12.21
CA ASP A 208 12.82 -4.76 -12.11
C ASP A 208 13.19 -4.22 -10.71
N PRO A 209 14.11 -3.24 -10.61
CA PRO A 209 14.52 -2.67 -9.33
C PRO A 209 13.37 -2.05 -8.56
N GLU A 210 12.38 -1.46 -9.25
CA GLU A 210 11.21 -0.86 -8.61
C GLU A 210 10.37 -1.94 -7.95
N TYR A 211 10.13 -3.06 -8.65
CA TYR A 211 9.46 -4.22 -8.09
C TYR A 211 10.20 -4.77 -6.87
N SER A 212 11.52 -4.99 -6.94
CA SER A 212 12.30 -5.53 -5.82
C SER A 212 12.26 -4.64 -4.58
N GLN A 213 12.27 -3.31 -4.77
CA GLN A 213 12.12 -2.36 -3.66
C GLN A 213 10.75 -2.50 -2.98
N VAL A 214 9.67 -2.57 -3.76
CA VAL A 214 8.30 -2.69 -3.25
C VAL A 214 8.07 -4.07 -2.60
N LEU A 215 8.57 -5.13 -3.21
CA LEU A 215 8.58 -6.50 -2.69
C LEU A 215 9.23 -6.53 -1.31
N SER A 216 10.47 -6.03 -1.21
CA SER A 216 11.24 -6.04 0.03
C SER A 216 10.54 -5.27 1.14
N ALA A 217 10.02 -4.08 0.85
CA ALA A 217 9.27 -3.28 1.81
C ALA A 217 7.99 -4.00 2.29
N THR A 218 7.20 -4.54 1.36
CA THR A 218 5.94 -5.23 1.64
C THR A 218 6.17 -6.48 2.49
N LEU A 219 7.09 -7.35 2.08
CA LEU A 219 7.37 -8.60 2.79
C LEU A 219 8.05 -8.36 4.13
N SER A 220 8.88 -7.33 4.26
CA SER A 220 9.49 -6.97 5.55
C SER A 220 8.44 -6.46 6.53
N ALA A 221 7.42 -5.73 6.06
CA ALA A 221 6.31 -5.29 6.90
C ALA A 221 5.47 -6.48 7.38
N ILE A 222 5.11 -7.40 6.48
CA ILE A 222 4.37 -8.63 6.80
C ILE A 222 5.17 -9.50 7.80
N LEU A 223 6.45 -9.76 7.48
CA LEU A 223 7.32 -10.55 8.33
C LEU A 223 7.50 -9.91 9.71
N GLY A 224 7.78 -8.60 9.76
CA GLY A 224 7.95 -7.88 11.02
C GLY A 224 6.69 -7.88 11.89
N TRP A 225 5.50 -7.84 11.27
CA TRP A 225 4.24 -7.99 11.99
C TRP A 225 4.07 -9.41 12.55
N ALA A 226 4.33 -10.44 11.74
CA ALA A 226 4.23 -11.84 12.18
C ALA A 226 5.24 -12.14 13.29
N GLU A 227 6.50 -11.71 13.15
CA GLU A 227 7.58 -11.97 14.12
C GLU A 227 7.31 -11.33 15.48
N LYS A 228 6.73 -10.13 15.53
CA LYS A 228 6.33 -9.49 16.81
C LYS A 228 5.41 -10.38 17.64
N ARG A 229 4.54 -11.16 16.98
CA ARG A 229 3.57 -12.06 17.61
C ARG A 229 4.22 -13.41 17.94
N LEU A 230 5.00 -13.95 17.00
CA LEU A 230 5.57 -15.29 17.11
C LEU A 230 6.77 -15.38 18.07
N LEU A 231 7.57 -14.32 18.20
CA LEU A 231 8.73 -14.29 19.12
C LEU A 231 8.33 -14.33 20.59
N ALA A 232 7.08 -13.98 20.91
CA ALA A 232 6.47 -14.05 22.23
C ALA A 232 5.09 -14.73 22.15
N TYR A 233 5.00 -15.84 21.41
CA TYR A 233 3.71 -16.49 21.14
C TYR A 233 2.97 -16.96 22.41
N HIS A 234 3.68 -17.29 23.50
CA HIS A 234 3.02 -17.66 24.77
C HIS A 234 2.24 -16.50 25.39
N ASP A 235 2.62 -15.26 25.09
CA ASP A 235 1.95 -14.05 25.58
C ASP A 235 0.93 -13.53 24.56
N THR A 236 1.16 -13.80 23.28
CA THR A 236 0.33 -13.28 22.18
C THR A 236 -0.87 -14.17 21.88
N PHE A 237 -0.71 -15.49 22.06
CA PHE A 237 -1.74 -16.47 21.75
C PHE A 237 -2.26 -17.17 22.99
N ASP A 238 -3.59 -17.21 23.11
CA ASP A 238 -4.33 -17.89 24.16
C ASP A 238 -5.41 -18.80 23.56
N ARG A 239 -6.28 -19.36 24.41
CA ARG A 239 -7.33 -20.28 23.95
C ARG A 239 -8.31 -19.65 22.96
N SER A 240 -8.46 -18.32 22.94
CA SER A 240 -9.39 -17.61 22.07
C SER A 240 -8.86 -17.42 20.65
N ASN A 241 -7.54 -17.33 20.47
CA ASN A 241 -6.94 -16.95 19.18
C ASN A 241 -5.83 -17.90 18.70
N VAL A 242 -5.51 -18.98 19.43
CA VAL A 242 -4.49 -19.97 19.04
C VAL A 242 -4.72 -20.58 17.66
N GLY A 243 -5.97 -20.67 17.20
CA GLY A 243 -6.31 -21.14 15.87
C GLY A 243 -5.73 -20.28 14.74
N THR A 244 -5.44 -19.01 15.00
CA THR A 244 -4.82 -18.09 14.02
C THR A 244 -3.30 -18.27 13.90
N MET A 245 -2.67 -18.91 14.90
CA MET A 245 -1.21 -18.99 15.00
C MET A 245 -0.59 -19.74 13.82
N GLU A 246 -1.22 -20.82 13.36
CA GLU A 246 -0.73 -21.61 12.23
C GLU A 246 -0.63 -20.76 10.96
N GLY A 247 -1.69 -20.02 10.63
CA GLY A 247 -1.70 -19.13 9.47
C GLY A 247 -0.66 -18.01 9.58
N ILE A 248 -0.48 -17.45 10.78
CA ILE A 248 0.53 -16.39 11.01
C ILE A 248 1.96 -16.94 10.88
N VAL A 249 2.22 -18.16 11.36
CA VAL A 249 3.50 -18.85 11.13
C VAL A 249 3.73 -19.07 9.64
N SER A 250 2.73 -19.60 8.93
CA SER A 250 2.84 -19.88 7.49
C SER A 250 3.13 -18.60 6.68
N LEU A 251 2.39 -17.52 6.98
CA LEU A 251 2.58 -16.21 6.35
C LEU A 251 4.01 -15.67 6.60
N GLY A 252 4.45 -15.65 7.87
CA GLY A 252 5.76 -15.15 8.23
C GLY A 252 6.90 -15.96 7.61
N VAL A 253 6.79 -17.29 7.63
CA VAL A 253 7.78 -18.18 6.99
C VAL A 253 7.83 -17.97 5.49
N SER A 254 6.68 -17.84 4.83
CA SER A 254 6.60 -17.62 3.39
C SER A 254 7.22 -16.27 2.99
N ALA A 255 6.91 -15.19 3.72
CA ALA A 255 7.53 -13.89 3.50
C ALA A 255 9.06 -13.94 3.70
N ALA A 256 9.53 -14.60 4.75
CA ALA A 256 10.97 -14.77 5.01
C ALA A 256 11.68 -15.57 3.90
N ARG A 257 11.04 -16.63 3.38
CA ARG A 257 11.59 -17.43 2.27
C ARG A 257 11.76 -16.60 1.01
N ILE A 258 10.73 -15.84 0.62
CA ILE A 258 10.78 -15.00 -0.58
C ILE A 258 11.86 -13.92 -0.43
N LEU A 259 11.94 -13.25 0.72
CA LEU A 259 13.00 -12.26 0.99
C LEU A 259 14.42 -12.86 0.89
N VAL A 260 14.63 -14.05 1.46
CA VAL A 260 15.94 -14.72 1.39
C VAL A 260 16.27 -15.15 -0.03
N GLU A 261 15.30 -15.63 -0.81
CA GLU A 261 15.49 -16.01 -2.21
C GLU A 261 15.81 -14.78 -3.10
N ASP A 262 15.11 -13.66 -2.88
CA ASP A 262 15.33 -12.40 -3.61
C ASP A 262 16.72 -11.79 -3.32
N ILE A 263 17.10 -11.66 -2.04
CA ILE A 263 18.44 -11.17 -1.62
C ILE A 263 19.56 -12.14 -2.07
N SER A 264 19.26 -13.45 -2.10
CA SER A 264 20.23 -14.48 -2.48
C SER A 264 20.56 -14.47 -3.97
N ASN A 265 19.70 -13.94 -4.84
CA ASN A 265 20.01 -13.85 -6.28
C ASN A 265 21.14 -12.85 -6.58
N GLU A 266 21.38 -11.89 -5.69
CA GLU A 266 22.50 -10.94 -5.79
C GLU A 266 23.86 -11.55 -5.35
N TYR A 267 23.85 -12.62 -4.55
CA TYR A 267 25.08 -13.18 -3.92
C TYR A 267 25.37 -14.68 -4.16
N ARG A 268 24.38 -15.52 -4.53
CA ARG A 268 24.58 -16.97 -4.66
C ARG A 268 24.98 -17.42 -6.07
N ARG A 269 26.24 -17.13 -6.44
CA ARG A 269 27.06 -18.13 -7.17
C ARG A 269 27.99 -18.93 -6.25
N ARG A 270 27.99 -18.68 -4.92
CA ARG A 270 28.89 -19.37 -3.98
C ARG A 270 28.21 -19.74 -2.67
N ARG A 271 27.88 -21.04 -2.56
CA ARG A 271 27.45 -21.85 -1.38
C ARG A 271 26.02 -22.35 -1.48
N LYS A 272 25.94 -23.60 -1.96
CA LYS A 272 24.80 -24.49 -1.85
C LYS A 272 24.74 -25.04 -0.42
N GLY A 273 24.19 -24.23 0.47
CA GLY A 273 23.65 -24.70 1.74
C GLY A 273 22.23 -24.15 1.78
N GLU A 274 21.24 -24.99 1.48
CA GLU A 274 19.85 -24.70 1.83
C GLU A 274 19.80 -24.62 3.35
N VAL A 275 20.00 -23.43 3.89
CA VAL A 275 19.54 -23.14 5.24
C VAL A 275 18.03 -23.24 5.12
N ASP A 276 17.44 -24.23 5.79
CA ASP A 276 16.00 -24.36 5.91
C ASP A 276 15.50 -23.12 6.68
N VAL A 277 15.08 -22.11 5.90
CA VAL A 277 14.63 -20.81 6.40
C VAL A 277 13.44 -21.00 7.33
N ALA A 278 12.54 -21.92 6.98
CA ALA A 278 11.36 -22.24 7.77
C ALA A 278 11.76 -22.79 9.13
N ARG A 279 12.59 -23.85 9.15
CA ARG A 279 13.07 -24.46 10.40
C ARG A 279 13.81 -23.45 11.27
N THR A 280 14.71 -22.66 10.68
CA THR A 280 15.52 -21.68 11.42
C THR A 280 14.65 -20.61 12.09
N ARG A 281 13.63 -20.11 11.37
CA ARG A 281 12.69 -19.13 11.90
C ARG A 281 11.83 -19.72 13.01
N ILE A 282 11.24 -20.90 12.78
CA ILE A 282 10.41 -21.59 13.77
C ILE A 282 11.20 -21.88 15.06
N GLU A 283 12.44 -22.38 14.94
CA GLU A 283 13.30 -22.64 16.11
C GLU A 283 13.60 -21.34 16.89
N THR A 284 13.80 -20.23 16.17
CA THR A 284 14.00 -18.91 16.78
C THR A 284 12.76 -18.47 17.56
N TYR A 285 11.56 -18.63 16.99
CA TYR A 285 10.30 -18.29 17.65
C TYR A 285 10.09 -19.12 18.92
N ILE A 286 10.31 -20.45 18.84
CA ILE A 286 10.22 -21.38 19.97
C ILE A 286 11.17 -20.96 21.09
N ARG A 287 12.46 -20.79 20.77
CA ARG A 287 13.49 -20.44 21.76
C ARG A 287 13.21 -19.09 22.41
N SER A 288 12.86 -18.08 21.61
CA SER A 288 12.57 -16.73 22.09
C SER A 288 11.38 -16.74 23.06
N SER A 289 10.27 -17.33 22.62
CA SER A 289 9.02 -17.35 23.38
C SER A 289 9.15 -18.16 24.67
N LEU A 290 9.81 -19.33 24.64
CA LEU A 290 10.08 -20.13 25.84
C LEU A 290 10.94 -19.37 26.86
N ARG A 291 11.97 -18.66 26.39
CA ARG A 291 12.83 -17.87 27.26
C ARG A 291 12.03 -16.77 27.98
N THR A 292 11.15 -16.08 27.25
CA THR A 292 10.28 -15.03 27.80
C THR A 292 9.29 -15.62 28.82
N ALA A 293 8.58 -16.69 28.45
CA ALA A 293 7.62 -17.35 29.32
C ALA A 293 8.27 -17.88 30.61
N PHE A 294 9.46 -18.47 30.52
CA PHE A 294 10.21 -18.94 31.68
C PHE A 294 10.60 -17.80 32.63
N ALA A 295 11.07 -16.68 32.07
CA ALA A 295 11.43 -15.51 32.87
C ALA A 295 10.20 -14.95 33.61
N GLN A 296 9.05 -14.86 32.96
CA GLN A 296 7.81 -14.39 33.57
C GLN A 296 7.30 -15.32 34.67
N ALA A 297 7.27 -16.64 34.43
CA ALA A 297 6.86 -17.62 35.42
C ALA A 297 7.75 -17.58 36.67
N SER A 298 9.06 -17.42 36.48
CA SER A 298 10.02 -17.30 37.57
C SER A 298 9.74 -16.06 38.45
N VAL A 299 9.45 -14.92 37.83
CA VAL A 299 9.06 -13.69 38.56
C VAL A 299 7.72 -13.86 39.29
N GLY A 300 6.73 -14.50 38.65
CA GLY A 300 5.43 -14.78 39.24
C GLY A 300 5.50 -15.65 40.49
N ILE A 301 6.31 -16.71 40.47
CA ILE A 301 6.53 -17.60 41.62
C ILE A 301 7.13 -16.83 42.80
N VAL A 302 8.13 -15.97 42.55
CA VAL A 302 8.74 -15.15 43.60
C VAL A 302 7.72 -14.18 44.20
N SER A 303 6.89 -13.53 43.36
CA SER A 303 5.83 -12.62 43.81
C SER A 303 4.76 -13.33 44.66
N LEU A 304 4.33 -14.53 44.25
CA LEU A 304 3.40 -15.37 45.02
C LEU A 304 3.98 -15.78 46.36
N TYR A 305 5.26 -16.13 46.41
CA TYR A 305 5.93 -16.48 47.65
C TYR A 305 6.04 -15.28 48.61
N LEU A 306 6.39 -14.11 48.09
CA LEU A 306 6.46 -12.88 48.89
C LEU A 306 5.10 -12.42 49.41
N THR A 307 4.05 -12.50 48.59
CA THR A 307 2.67 -12.17 49.01
C THR A 307 2.16 -13.15 50.06
N PHE A 308 2.41 -14.46 49.89
CA PHE A 308 2.09 -15.48 50.89
C PHE A 308 2.81 -15.21 52.22
N LEU A 309 4.11 -14.93 52.18
CA LEU A 309 4.89 -14.59 53.38
C LEU A 309 4.38 -13.31 54.06
N SER A 310 4.04 -12.27 53.31
CA SER A 310 3.49 -11.03 53.88
C SER A 310 2.13 -11.25 54.53
N THR A 311 1.29 -12.10 53.95
CA THR A 311 -0.03 -12.45 54.48
C THR A 311 0.11 -13.21 55.80
N ILE A 312 1.05 -14.16 55.88
CA ILE A 312 1.37 -14.85 57.13
C ILE A 312 1.87 -13.83 58.16
N LEU A 313 2.86 -13.00 57.84
CA LEU A 313 3.42 -12.02 58.78
C LEU A 313 2.35 -11.05 59.30
N SER A 314 1.42 -10.58 58.46
CA SER A 314 0.32 -9.69 58.87
C SER A 314 -0.77 -10.37 59.70
N THR A 315 -0.82 -11.70 59.73
CA THR A 315 -1.83 -12.44 60.52
C THR A 315 -1.29 -12.80 61.91
N TYR A 316 0.03 -12.86 62.08
CA TYR A 316 0.69 -13.32 63.31
C TYR A 316 1.52 -12.24 64.04
N ILE A 317 1.54 -11.01 63.53
CA ILE A 317 2.10 -9.80 64.18
C ILE A 317 0.96 -8.79 64.31
#